data_AF-A0A832FM89-F1
#
_entry.id   AF-A0A832FM89-F1
#
_cell.length_a   1.000
_cell.length_b   1.000
_cell.length_c   1.000
_cell.angle_alpha   90.00
_cell.angle_beta   90.00
_cell.angle_gamma   90.00
#
_symmetry.space_group_name_H-M   'P 1'
#
loop_
_entity.id
_entity.type
_entity.pdbx_description
1 polymer ?
#
loop_
_entity_poly.entity_id
_entity_poly.type
_entity_poly.pdbx_seq_one_letter_code
_entity_poly.pdbx_strand_id
1 'polypeptide(L)'
;MRIAVSALGIDGAASTSSVFGRCPAFVFVDLDAMQFEGVANPCLASGGGAGVQAAQFVLDHGAQAVLTHHIGPNAYAVLRAAQVAVYRIDGGTVQEAVAALQAGALPALEAPNTPLHRGLNYMSDAQRSLGDCIGEGTMSASYGGGRGAGGRGAGGGRGRGAGPGRMGGPKAAGPGGYCICPACGHREAHVAGQPCSDRTCPRCGARMTRE
;
A
#
# COMPACT_ATOMS: atom_id res chain seq x y z
N MET A 1 14.44 -30.66 -16.64
CA MET A 1 14.31 -29.24 -16.25
C MET A 1 13.04 -29.10 -15.43
N ARG A 2 13.11 -28.58 -14.20
CA ARG A 2 11.95 -28.51 -13.30
C ARG A 2 11.26 -27.16 -13.36
N ILE A 3 9.95 -27.18 -13.57
CA ILE A 3 9.10 -25.98 -13.66
C ILE A 3 8.01 -26.02 -12.61
N ALA A 4 7.62 -24.86 -12.08
CA ALA A 4 6.51 -24.74 -11.14
C ALA A 4 5.35 -23.99 -11.79
N VAL A 5 4.15 -24.55 -11.70
CA VAL A 5 2.92 -23.95 -12.23
C VAL A 5 2.00 -23.59 -11.08
N SER A 6 1.54 -22.33 -11.03
CA SER A 6 0.49 -21.93 -10.08
C SER A 6 -0.85 -22.50 -10.52
N ALA A 7 -1.47 -23.34 -9.71
CA ALA A 7 -2.69 -24.08 -10.05
C ALA A 7 -3.78 -23.94 -8.98
N LEU A 8 -5.03 -24.19 -9.38
CA LEU A 8 -6.18 -24.26 -8.47
C LEU A 8 -6.32 -25.63 -7.80
N GLY A 9 -5.65 -26.65 -8.32
CA GLY A 9 -5.64 -28.02 -7.81
C GLY A 9 -4.26 -28.65 -7.92
N ILE A 10 -4.13 -29.87 -7.41
CA ILE A 10 -2.88 -30.65 -7.42
C ILE A 10 -2.70 -31.49 -8.69
N ASP A 11 -3.76 -31.60 -9.51
CA ASP A 11 -3.75 -32.42 -10.71
C ASP A 11 -3.18 -31.66 -11.92
N GLY A 12 -2.54 -32.39 -12.84
CA GLY A 12 -2.07 -31.80 -14.11
C GLY A 12 -3.20 -31.30 -15.03
N ALA A 13 -4.43 -31.77 -14.81
CA ALA A 13 -5.63 -31.28 -15.52
C ALA A 13 -6.30 -30.09 -14.82
N ALA A 14 -5.82 -29.68 -13.63
CA ALA A 14 -6.40 -28.57 -12.91
C ALA A 14 -6.18 -27.25 -13.67
N SER A 15 -7.11 -26.32 -13.49
CA SER A 15 -6.98 -24.97 -14.05
C SER A 15 -5.84 -24.22 -13.38
N THR A 16 -5.14 -23.40 -14.17
CA THR A 16 -4.08 -22.53 -13.66
C THR A 16 -4.67 -21.39 -12.82
N SER A 17 -3.91 -20.95 -11.82
CA SER A 17 -4.30 -19.83 -10.96
C SER A 17 -3.81 -18.51 -11.55
N SER A 18 -4.61 -17.46 -11.39
CA SER A 18 -4.22 -16.11 -11.80
C SER A 18 -3.18 -15.47 -10.87
N VAL A 19 -3.00 -15.98 -9.65
CA VAL A 19 -2.14 -15.36 -8.62
C VAL A 19 -1.05 -16.33 -8.15
N PHE A 20 0.20 -15.90 -8.17
CA PHE A 20 1.32 -16.72 -7.68
C PHE A 20 1.34 -16.93 -6.16
N GLY A 21 1.38 -15.84 -5.37
CA GLY A 21 1.71 -15.95 -3.93
C GLY A 21 0.63 -16.56 -3.04
N ARG A 22 -0.62 -16.60 -3.51
CA ARG A 22 -1.79 -17.12 -2.77
C ARG A 22 -2.54 -18.18 -3.57
N CYS A 23 -1.89 -18.81 -4.54
CA CYS A 23 -2.51 -19.96 -5.19
C CYS A 23 -2.75 -21.07 -4.15
N PRO A 24 -3.79 -21.90 -4.35
CA PRO A 24 -4.05 -23.04 -3.46
C PRO A 24 -3.05 -24.17 -3.62
N ALA A 25 -2.47 -24.36 -4.81
CA ALA A 25 -1.48 -25.40 -5.05
C ALA A 25 -0.42 -24.96 -6.07
N PHE A 26 0.74 -25.60 -5.98
CA PHE A 26 1.80 -25.57 -6.98
C PHE A 26 1.94 -26.95 -7.59
N VAL A 27 1.97 -27.03 -8.92
CA VAL A 27 2.29 -28.28 -9.62
C VAL A 27 3.70 -28.16 -10.16
N PHE A 28 4.60 -28.98 -9.63
CA PHE A 28 5.96 -29.10 -10.12
C PHE A 28 5.97 -30.11 -11.25
N VAL A 29 6.54 -29.73 -12.38
CA VAL A 29 6.66 -30.60 -13.54
C VAL A 29 8.12 -30.75 -13.89
N ASP A 30 8.58 -31.99 -14.01
CA ASP A 30 9.88 -32.26 -14.60
C ASP A 30 9.71 -32.48 -16.10
N LEU A 31 10.26 -31.57 -16.91
CA LEU A 31 10.19 -31.64 -18.37
C LEU A 31 11.00 -32.81 -18.95
N ASP A 32 11.96 -33.36 -18.20
CA ASP A 32 12.77 -34.48 -18.69
C ASP A 32 12.01 -35.80 -18.53
N ALA A 33 11.27 -35.95 -17.42
CA ALA A 33 10.53 -37.17 -17.09
C ALA A 33 9.02 -37.07 -17.39
N MET A 34 8.50 -35.89 -17.73
CA MET A 34 7.07 -35.58 -17.86
C MET A 34 6.24 -35.99 -16.64
N GLN A 35 6.81 -35.84 -15.45
CA GLN A 35 6.16 -36.16 -14.18
C GLN A 35 5.56 -34.91 -13.54
N PHE A 36 4.34 -35.05 -13.02
CA PHE A 36 3.60 -33.99 -12.34
C PHE A 36 3.53 -34.29 -10.85
N GLU A 37 4.04 -33.37 -10.03
CA GLU A 37 4.00 -33.43 -8.57
C GLU A 37 3.20 -32.23 -8.06
N GLY A 38 1.95 -32.48 -7.67
CA GLY A 38 1.08 -31.47 -7.09
C GLY A 38 1.30 -31.32 -5.60
N VAL A 39 1.65 -30.12 -5.15
CA VAL A 39 1.87 -29.80 -3.73
C VAL A 39 0.97 -28.64 -3.32
N ALA A 40 0.25 -28.82 -2.22
CA ALA A 40 -0.59 -27.76 -1.66
C ALA A 40 0.28 -26.61 -1.12
N ASN A 41 -0.16 -25.36 -1.33
CA ASN A 41 0.60 -24.19 -0.89
C ASN A 41 0.42 -23.96 0.62
N PRO A 42 1.47 -24.15 1.45
CA PRO A 42 1.38 -23.91 2.89
C PRO A 42 1.21 -22.41 3.23
N CYS A 43 1.57 -21.51 2.30
CA CYS A 43 1.59 -20.07 2.51
C CYS A 43 0.25 -19.38 2.20
N LEU A 44 -0.81 -20.15 1.89
CA LEU A 44 -2.13 -19.61 1.54
C LEU A 44 -2.73 -18.76 2.68
N ALA A 45 -2.51 -19.16 3.93
CA ALA A 45 -3.03 -18.48 5.12
C ALA A 45 -2.10 -17.39 5.69
N SER A 46 -0.94 -17.13 5.09
CA SER A 46 0.04 -16.18 5.63
C SER A 46 -0.50 -14.74 5.59
N GLY A 47 -0.61 -14.12 6.78
CA GLY A 47 -1.14 -12.75 6.96
C GLY A 47 -0.31 -11.65 6.29
N GLY A 48 0.95 -11.93 5.94
CA GLY A 48 1.84 -11.03 5.21
C GLY A 48 2.95 -11.80 4.51
N GLY A 49 3.45 -11.29 3.39
CA GLY A 49 4.61 -11.89 2.69
C GLY A 49 4.35 -13.21 1.95
N ALA A 50 3.09 -13.60 1.74
CA ALA A 50 2.73 -14.88 1.09
C ALA A 50 3.47 -15.11 -0.25
N GLY A 51 3.67 -14.06 -1.06
CA GLY A 51 4.43 -14.18 -2.31
C GLY A 51 5.93 -14.47 -2.14
N VAL A 52 6.56 -13.97 -1.07
CA VAL A 52 7.98 -14.23 -0.78
C VAL A 52 8.15 -15.67 -0.30
N GLN A 53 7.28 -16.11 0.61
CA GLN A 53 7.30 -17.49 1.12
C GLN A 53 7.00 -18.50 0.01
N ALA A 54 6.03 -18.21 -0.86
CA ALA A 54 5.75 -19.03 -2.03
C ALA A 54 6.95 -19.11 -2.99
N ALA A 55 7.66 -17.99 -3.21
CA ALA A 55 8.87 -17.99 -4.02
C ALA A 55 9.96 -18.88 -3.38
N GLN A 56 10.20 -18.75 -2.07
CA GLN A 56 11.14 -19.61 -1.34
C GLN A 56 10.77 -21.09 -1.46
N PHE A 57 9.50 -21.42 -1.24
CA PHE A 57 9.00 -22.78 -1.36
C PHE A 57 9.27 -23.38 -2.74
N VAL A 58 9.00 -22.63 -3.80
CA VAL A 58 9.26 -23.05 -5.18
C VAL A 58 10.75 -23.25 -5.46
N LEU A 59 11.62 -22.42 -4.86
CA LEU A 59 13.08 -22.56 -4.95
C LEU A 59 13.59 -23.78 -4.21
N ASP A 60 13.06 -24.08 -3.04
CA ASP A 60 13.44 -25.26 -2.23
C ASP A 60 13.12 -26.57 -2.97
N HIS A 61 12.06 -26.57 -3.80
CA HIS A 61 11.72 -27.68 -4.68
C HIS A 61 12.57 -27.75 -5.98
N GLY A 62 13.49 -26.81 -6.18
CA GLY A 62 14.46 -26.80 -7.28
C GLY A 62 13.87 -26.34 -8.62
N ALA A 63 12.80 -25.54 -8.61
CA ALA A 63 12.21 -25.03 -9.86
C ALA A 63 13.12 -23.98 -10.52
N GLN A 64 13.39 -24.17 -11.81
CA GLN A 64 14.22 -23.29 -12.64
C GLN A 64 13.37 -22.30 -13.45
N ALA A 65 12.08 -22.61 -13.63
CA ALA A 65 11.11 -21.69 -14.23
C ALA A 65 9.76 -21.73 -13.51
N VAL A 66 9.05 -20.61 -13.54
CA VAL A 66 7.73 -20.44 -12.93
C VAL A 66 6.73 -19.96 -13.98
N LEU A 67 5.60 -20.66 -14.08
CA LEU A 67 4.47 -20.32 -14.94
C LEU A 67 3.35 -19.72 -14.07
N THR A 68 3.05 -18.44 -14.28
CA THR A 68 1.99 -17.76 -13.53
C THR A 68 1.39 -16.61 -14.32
N HIS A 69 0.13 -16.29 -14.10
CA HIS A 69 -0.48 -15.14 -14.76
C HIS A 69 0.01 -13.84 -14.13
N HIS A 70 -0.15 -13.68 -12.81
CA HIS A 70 0.26 -12.49 -12.08
C HIS A 70 1.28 -12.76 -10.98
N ILE A 71 2.33 -11.95 -10.97
CA ILE A 71 3.39 -11.98 -9.96
C ILE A 71 3.59 -10.61 -9.30
N GLY A 72 3.71 -10.67 -7.97
CA GLY A 72 4.00 -9.52 -7.12
C GLY A 72 5.47 -9.08 -7.19
N PRO A 73 5.75 -7.80 -6.95
CA PRO A 73 7.11 -7.24 -6.93
C PRO A 73 8.04 -7.96 -5.94
N ASN A 74 7.53 -8.31 -4.75
CA ASN A 74 8.32 -8.99 -3.73
C ASN A 74 8.65 -10.45 -4.11
N ALA A 75 7.69 -11.16 -4.71
CA ALA A 75 7.91 -12.52 -5.18
C ALA A 75 8.87 -12.53 -6.38
N TYR A 76 8.67 -11.60 -7.33
CA TYR A 76 9.52 -11.43 -8.49
C TYR A 76 10.98 -11.15 -8.11
N ALA A 77 11.21 -10.27 -7.12
CA ALA A 77 12.55 -9.96 -6.64
C ALA A 77 13.31 -11.20 -6.12
N VAL A 78 12.61 -12.11 -5.42
CA VAL A 78 13.19 -13.36 -4.90
C VAL A 78 13.53 -14.33 -6.03
N LEU A 79 12.59 -14.55 -6.96
CA LEU A 79 12.82 -15.43 -8.10
C LEU A 79 13.95 -14.92 -9.00
N ARG A 80 14.02 -13.61 -9.24
CA ARG A 80 15.07 -12.97 -10.02
C ARG A 80 16.44 -13.13 -9.37
N ALA A 81 16.54 -12.95 -8.05
CA ALA A 81 17.78 -13.14 -7.30
C ALA A 81 18.29 -14.59 -7.38
N ALA A 82 17.37 -15.55 -7.45
CA ALA A 82 17.67 -16.96 -7.66
C ALA A 82 17.82 -17.36 -9.14
N GLN A 83 17.79 -16.40 -10.07
CA GLN A 83 17.90 -16.62 -11.52
C GLN A 83 16.84 -17.55 -12.10
N VAL A 84 15.65 -17.59 -11.50
CA VAL A 84 14.51 -18.38 -11.99
C VAL A 84 13.74 -17.59 -13.05
N ALA A 85 13.52 -18.22 -14.21
CA ALA A 85 12.77 -17.61 -15.30
C ALA A 85 11.27 -17.58 -14.97
N VAL A 86 10.61 -16.45 -15.20
CA VAL A 86 9.16 -16.30 -14.96
C VAL A 86 8.47 -16.13 -16.30
N TYR A 87 7.44 -16.95 -16.56
CA TYR A 87 6.67 -16.92 -17.79
C TYR A 87 5.21 -16.58 -17.48
N ARG A 88 4.65 -15.69 -18.30
CA ARG A 88 3.24 -15.35 -18.22
C ARG A 88 2.40 -16.36 -18.98
N ILE A 89 1.38 -16.86 -18.30
CA ILE A 89 0.30 -17.66 -18.88
C ILE A 89 -0.98 -16.83 -18.88
N ASP A 90 -1.86 -16.96 -19.87
CA ASP A 90 -3.14 -16.24 -19.93
C ASP A 90 -4.35 -17.11 -19.51
N GLY A 91 -4.08 -18.21 -18.81
CA GLY A 91 -5.08 -19.18 -18.33
C GLY A 91 -4.88 -20.56 -18.95
N GLY A 92 -5.90 -21.41 -18.83
CA GLY A 92 -5.87 -22.80 -19.30
C GLY A 92 -5.54 -23.80 -18.21
N THR A 93 -5.29 -25.04 -18.61
CA THR A 93 -4.89 -26.14 -17.71
C THR A 93 -3.38 -26.13 -17.46
N VAL A 94 -2.94 -26.81 -16.39
CA VAL A 94 -1.49 -26.96 -16.12
C VAL A 94 -0.81 -27.65 -17.31
N GLN A 95 -1.41 -28.68 -17.89
CA GLN A 95 -0.90 -29.34 -19.10
C GLN A 95 -0.75 -28.39 -20.29
N GLU A 96 -1.75 -27.55 -20.56
CA GLU A 96 -1.68 -26.55 -21.63
C GLU A 96 -0.56 -25.55 -21.41
N ALA A 97 -0.37 -25.09 -20.17
CA ALA A 97 0.71 -24.18 -19.82
C ALA A 97 2.10 -24.81 -20.04
N VAL A 98 2.26 -26.09 -19.67
CA VAL A 98 3.51 -26.84 -19.91
C VAL A 98 3.76 -27.04 -21.41
N ALA A 99 2.72 -27.41 -22.17
CA ALA A 99 2.81 -27.57 -23.61
C ALA A 99 3.17 -26.24 -24.32
N ALA A 100 2.57 -25.13 -23.90
CA ALA A 100 2.88 -23.81 -24.43
C ALA A 100 4.33 -23.37 -24.11
N LEU A 101 4.86 -23.76 -22.95
CA LEU A 101 6.27 -23.54 -22.61
C LEU A 101 7.19 -24.34 -23.52
N GLN A 102 6.89 -25.63 -23.74
CA GLN A 102 7.67 -26.49 -24.65
C GLN A 102 7.64 -25.96 -26.10
N ALA A 103 6.51 -25.38 -26.52
CA ALA A 103 6.37 -24.73 -27.81
C ALA A 103 7.09 -23.36 -27.91
N GLY A 104 7.62 -22.84 -26.80
CA GLY A 104 8.26 -21.51 -26.75
C GLY A 104 7.30 -20.34 -27.00
N ALA A 105 5.99 -20.56 -26.85
CA ALA A 105 4.95 -19.58 -27.16
C ALA A 105 4.65 -18.60 -26.01
N LEU A 106 5.25 -18.83 -24.82
CA LEU A 106 4.97 -18.05 -23.63
C LEU A 106 5.94 -16.87 -23.47
N PRO A 107 5.43 -15.65 -23.24
CA PRO A 107 6.28 -14.49 -23.00
C PRO A 107 6.94 -14.57 -21.62
N ALA A 108 8.26 -14.40 -21.59
CA ALA A 108 9.02 -14.24 -20.36
C ALA A 108 8.74 -12.86 -19.73
N LEU A 109 8.60 -12.82 -18.41
CA LEU A 109 8.39 -11.60 -17.64
C LEU A 109 9.73 -11.07 -17.11
N GLU A 110 10.16 -9.92 -17.61
CA GLU A 110 11.34 -9.18 -17.11
C GLU A 110 11.04 -8.23 -15.95
N ALA A 111 9.75 -8.03 -15.66
CA ALA A 111 9.25 -7.15 -14.60
C ALA A 111 7.98 -7.73 -13.96
N PRO A 112 7.67 -7.39 -12.69
CA PRO A 112 6.41 -7.75 -12.06
C PRO A 112 5.24 -7.05 -12.77
N ASN A 113 4.14 -7.77 -12.97
CA ASN A 113 2.96 -7.26 -13.68
C ASN A 113 1.81 -6.82 -12.76
N THR A 114 2.00 -6.90 -11.44
CA THR A 114 1.04 -6.38 -10.46
C THR A 114 1.58 -5.16 -9.75
N PRO A 115 0.73 -4.14 -9.50
CA PRO A 115 1.17 -2.92 -8.84
C PRO A 115 1.68 -3.20 -7.42
N LEU A 116 2.73 -2.47 -7.03
CA LEU A 116 3.25 -2.39 -5.67
C LEU A 116 2.20 -1.74 -4.75
N HIS A 117 1.26 -2.52 -4.24
CA HIS A 117 0.30 -2.03 -3.25
C HIS A 117 0.31 -2.89 -1.99
N ARG A 118 1.25 -2.59 -1.08
CA ARG A 118 1.05 -2.74 0.36
C ARG A 118 2.13 -2.00 1.16
N GLY A 119 1.77 -0.87 1.76
CA GLY A 119 2.47 -0.32 2.93
C GLY A 119 3.53 0.76 2.72
N LEU A 120 3.74 1.29 1.51
CA LEU A 120 4.48 2.54 1.34
C LEU A 120 3.46 3.69 1.24
N ASN A 121 3.39 4.46 2.33
CA ASN A 121 2.83 5.80 2.31
C ASN A 121 3.50 6.60 1.18
N TYR A 122 2.66 7.34 0.43
CA TYR A 122 2.88 8.70 -0.05
C TYR A 122 4.34 9.10 -0.30
N MET A 123 4.72 9.29 -1.57
CA MET A 123 5.47 10.45 -2.09
C MET A 123 6.07 10.13 -3.48
N SER A 124 5.25 10.09 -4.53
CA SER A 124 5.78 10.23 -5.90
C SER A 124 4.88 10.95 -6.90
N ASP A 125 3.60 11.19 -6.61
CA ASP A 125 2.72 11.98 -7.50
C ASP A 125 2.33 13.37 -6.96
N ALA A 126 2.56 13.64 -5.66
CA ALA A 126 2.34 14.97 -5.06
C ALA A 126 3.50 15.96 -5.30
N GLN A 127 4.52 15.60 -6.09
CA GLN A 127 5.57 16.52 -6.52
C GLN A 127 5.28 17.20 -7.88
N ARG A 128 4.15 16.90 -8.53
CA ARG A 128 3.65 17.69 -9.69
C ARG A 128 2.59 18.74 -9.33
N SER A 129 2.25 18.92 -8.06
CA SER A 129 1.26 19.92 -7.63
C SER A 129 1.77 20.90 -6.56
N LEU A 130 3.09 20.91 -6.28
CA LEU A 130 3.75 21.89 -5.41
C LEU A 130 4.91 22.60 -6.14
N GLY A 131 4.81 22.70 -7.48
CA GLY A 131 5.78 23.37 -8.35
C GLY A 131 5.35 24.74 -8.90
N ASP A 132 4.13 25.22 -8.61
CA ASP A 132 3.58 26.45 -9.25
C ASP A 132 3.19 27.54 -8.25
N CYS A 133 3.99 27.78 -7.19
CA CYS A 133 3.78 28.96 -6.33
C CYS A 133 5.05 29.75 -6.00
N ILE A 134 6.17 29.52 -6.69
CA ILE A 134 7.38 30.36 -6.55
C ILE A 134 7.59 31.21 -7.80
N GLY A 135 7.24 32.49 -7.67
CA GLY A 135 7.54 33.58 -8.61
C GLY A 135 6.52 33.67 -9.75
N GLU A 136 6.10 34.82 -10.25
CA GLU A 136 6.77 36.10 -10.30
C GLU A 136 5.72 37.20 -10.59
N GLY A 137 5.92 38.39 -10.03
CA GLY A 137 5.67 39.61 -10.79
C GLY A 137 4.23 40.15 -10.89
N THR A 138 4.11 41.36 -10.35
CA THR A 138 3.43 42.50 -10.98
C THR A 138 1.91 42.69 -10.80
N MET A 139 1.61 43.77 -10.06
CA MET A 139 0.70 44.86 -10.46
C MET A 139 -0.80 44.56 -10.66
N SER A 140 -1.58 45.14 -9.74
CA SER A 140 -2.69 46.08 -10.02
C SER A 140 -3.97 45.62 -10.74
N ALA A 141 -5.06 46.34 -10.42
CA ALA A 141 -6.37 46.39 -11.06
C ALA A 141 -7.32 45.24 -10.70
N SER A 142 -8.41 45.49 -9.96
CA SER A 142 -9.67 46.13 -10.36
C SER A 142 -10.58 45.25 -11.22
N TYR A 143 -11.88 45.30 -10.87
CA TYR A 143 -13.07 44.65 -11.46
C TYR A 143 -13.28 43.18 -11.06
N GLY A 144 -14.41 42.72 -10.49
CA GLY A 144 -15.68 43.35 -10.15
C GLY A 144 -16.81 42.31 -10.16
N GLY A 145 -17.80 42.47 -9.25
CA GLY A 145 -19.16 41.90 -9.35
C GLY A 145 -19.36 40.53 -8.66
N GLY A 146 -20.36 40.31 -7.80
CA GLY A 146 -21.65 40.98 -7.71
C GLY A 146 -22.38 40.80 -6.37
N ARG A 147 -23.40 41.65 -6.25
CA ARG A 147 -24.30 41.94 -5.13
C ARG A 147 -25.41 40.89 -4.97
N GLY A 148 -25.93 40.78 -3.75
CA GLY A 148 -27.26 40.23 -3.44
C GLY A 148 -27.37 39.91 -1.95
N ALA A 149 -27.72 40.86 -1.07
CA ALA A 149 -29.05 41.39 -0.77
C ALA A 149 -29.96 40.41 0.00
N GLY A 150 -30.21 40.75 1.27
CA GLY A 150 -31.51 40.54 1.94
C GLY A 150 -31.80 39.14 2.51
N GLY A 151 -32.02 39.08 3.83
CA GLY A 151 -32.60 37.89 4.45
C GLY A 151 -32.63 37.93 5.98
N ARG A 152 -33.35 38.89 6.57
CA ARG A 152 -33.81 38.77 7.96
C ARG A 152 -34.86 37.65 8.00
N GLY A 153 -34.60 36.57 8.74
CA GLY A 153 -35.55 35.48 8.92
C GLY A 153 -35.38 34.82 10.28
N ALA A 154 -36.23 35.20 11.23
CA ALA A 154 -36.48 34.47 12.46
C ALA A 154 -37.17 33.13 12.14
N GLY A 155 -36.83 32.05 12.85
CA GLY A 155 -37.55 30.78 12.67
C GLY A 155 -37.03 29.67 13.56
N GLY A 156 -37.86 29.21 14.49
CA GLY A 156 -37.53 28.24 15.53
C GLY A 156 -37.20 26.83 15.03
N GLY A 157 -36.19 26.25 15.67
CA GLY A 157 -36.15 24.92 16.28
C GLY A 157 -36.72 23.67 15.59
N ARG A 158 -35.96 22.58 15.86
CA ARG A 158 -36.34 21.17 16.08
C ARG A 158 -36.05 20.21 14.92
N GLY A 159 -35.15 19.25 15.19
CA GLY A 159 -35.02 18.00 14.42
C GLY A 159 -33.57 17.52 14.34
N ARG A 160 -33.01 16.98 15.43
CA ARG A 160 -32.78 15.52 15.60
C ARG A 160 -31.89 14.91 14.51
N GLY A 161 -30.60 14.81 14.83
CA GLY A 161 -29.62 14.01 14.11
C GLY A 161 -28.45 13.70 15.03
N ALA A 162 -28.68 12.80 15.99
CA ALA A 162 -27.68 12.30 16.89
C ALA A 162 -26.60 11.54 16.11
N GLY A 163 -25.37 12.05 16.16
CA GLY A 163 -24.15 11.32 15.84
C GLY A 163 -23.10 11.70 16.88
N PRO A 164 -22.57 10.75 17.67
CA PRO A 164 -21.62 11.06 18.73
C PRO A 164 -20.28 11.49 18.11
N GLY A 165 -20.11 12.80 17.95
CA GLY A 165 -18.84 13.42 17.62
C GLY A 165 -17.86 13.17 18.76
N ARG A 166 -17.11 12.06 18.64
CA ARG A 166 -15.77 11.78 19.19
C ARG A 166 -15.27 12.76 20.26
N MET A 167 -15.94 12.85 21.41
CA MET A 167 -15.36 13.40 22.63
C MET A 167 -14.59 12.28 23.32
N GLY A 168 -13.31 12.14 22.99
CA GLY A 168 -12.47 11.10 23.57
C GLY A 168 -11.08 11.01 22.95
N GLY A 169 -10.39 12.14 22.80
CA GLY A 169 -8.94 12.16 22.58
C GLY A 169 -8.20 12.11 23.92
N PRO A 170 -7.09 11.37 24.04
CA PRO A 170 -6.49 11.03 25.32
C PRO A 170 -5.79 12.27 25.90
N LYS A 171 -6.00 12.55 27.20
CA LYS A 171 -5.35 13.62 27.98
C LYS A 171 -5.86 15.04 27.69
N ALA A 172 -7.13 15.25 28.06
CA ALA A 172 -7.55 16.37 28.92
C ALA A 172 -6.80 17.72 28.73
N ALA A 173 -7.35 18.56 27.85
CA ALA A 173 -7.24 20.01 27.92
C ALA A 173 -7.95 20.53 29.20
N GLY A 174 -7.44 20.13 30.37
CA GLY A 174 -7.87 20.69 31.65
C GLY A 174 -7.38 22.14 31.76
N PRO A 175 -8.20 23.07 32.30
CA PRO A 175 -7.86 24.49 32.44
C PRO A 175 -6.72 24.78 33.43
N GLY A 176 -6.09 23.74 33.99
CA GLY A 176 -5.03 23.86 35.00
C GLY A 176 -3.68 23.33 34.50
N GLY A 177 -2.63 24.11 34.72
CA GLY A 177 -1.23 23.78 34.41
C GLY A 177 -0.46 25.01 33.96
N TYR A 178 0.87 24.93 34.01
CA TYR A 178 1.76 25.96 33.47
C TYR A 178 2.44 25.47 32.20
N CYS A 179 2.55 26.33 31.20
CA CYS A 179 3.43 26.13 30.06
C CYS A 179 4.81 26.68 30.44
N ILE A 180 5.85 25.83 30.33
CA ILE A 180 7.24 26.17 30.60
C ILE A 180 8.02 26.20 29.30
N CYS A 181 8.81 27.24 29.10
CA CYS A 181 9.78 27.29 28.02
C CYS A 181 11.08 26.56 28.41
N PRO A 182 11.53 25.54 27.65
CA PRO A 182 12.77 24.82 27.94
C PRO A 182 14.04 25.66 27.68
N ALA A 183 13.95 26.69 26.83
CA ALA A 183 15.10 27.52 26.46
C ALA A 183 15.40 28.64 27.47
N CYS A 184 14.39 29.16 28.18
CA CYS A 184 14.55 30.30 29.09
C CYS A 184 13.87 30.16 30.45
N GLY A 185 13.19 29.04 30.71
CA GLY A 185 12.50 28.76 31.98
C GLY A 185 11.25 29.61 32.23
N HIS A 186 10.77 30.37 31.24
CA HIS A 186 9.57 31.21 31.38
C HIS A 186 8.31 30.35 31.60
N ARG A 187 7.54 30.69 32.65
CA ARG A 187 6.29 30.01 33.07
C ARG A 187 5.08 30.91 32.78
N GLU A 188 4.11 30.39 32.05
CA GLU A 188 2.81 31.06 31.84
C GLU A 188 1.65 30.11 32.11
N ALA A 189 0.49 30.65 32.47
CA ALA A 189 -0.70 29.84 32.69
C ALA A 189 -1.16 29.22 31.36
N HIS A 190 -1.42 27.92 31.35
CA HIS A 190 -2.00 27.23 30.21
C HIS A 190 -3.40 27.80 29.91
N VAL A 191 -3.68 28.07 28.63
CA VAL A 191 -4.99 28.58 28.19
C VAL A 191 -5.76 27.44 27.52
N ALA A 192 -7.00 27.23 27.97
CA ALA A 192 -7.88 26.23 27.39
C ALA A 192 -8.09 26.48 25.89
N GLY A 193 -7.96 25.42 25.09
CA GLY A 193 -8.11 25.49 23.63
C GLY A 193 -6.82 25.68 22.84
N GLN A 194 -5.68 25.96 23.49
CA GLN A 194 -4.37 26.01 22.82
C GLN A 194 -3.34 25.13 23.55
N PRO A 195 -2.78 24.09 22.91
CA PRO A 195 -1.76 23.26 23.54
C PRO A 195 -0.47 24.05 23.75
N CYS A 196 0.26 23.78 24.84
CA CYS A 196 1.52 24.48 25.13
C CYS A 196 2.54 24.36 23.98
N SER A 197 2.53 23.23 23.25
CA SER A 197 3.41 23.00 22.09
C SER A 197 3.19 23.98 20.94
N ASP A 198 1.98 24.54 20.81
CA ASP A 198 1.64 25.48 19.73
C ASP A 198 1.90 26.93 20.15
N ARG A 199 2.25 27.18 21.41
CA ARG A 199 2.61 28.50 21.92
C ARG A 199 4.10 28.79 21.78
N THR A 200 4.37 30.05 21.48
CA THR A 200 5.70 30.60 21.33
C THR A 200 6.03 31.45 22.54
N CYS A 201 7.18 31.20 23.17
CA CYS A 201 7.58 31.93 24.37
C CYS A 201 7.81 33.42 24.04
N PRO A 202 7.20 34.37 24.79
CA PRO A 202 7.37 35.81 24.54
C PRO A 202 8.78 36.33 24.85
N ARG A 203 9.62 35.57 25.57
CA ARG A 203 11.01 35.98 25.89
C ARG A 203 12.05 35.52 24.88
N CYS A 204 11.86 34.37 24.23
CA CYS A 204 12.92 33.74 23.42
C CYS A 204 12.43 33.11 22.10
N GLY A 205 11.12 33.10 21.82
CA GLY A 205 10.60 32.54 20.58
C GLY A 205 10.58 31.01 20.51
N ALA A 206 11.03 30.28 21.54
CA ALA A 206 11.00 28.83 21.55
C ALA A 206 9.60 28.27 21.83
N ARG A 207 9.31 27.05 21.34
CA ARG A 207 8.06 26.33 21.62
C ARG A 207 7.98 25.96 23.09
N MET A 208 6.82 26.16 23.69
CA MET A 208 6.59 25.87 25.11
C MET A 208 6.20 24.40 25.30
N THR A 209 6.46 23.88 26.50
CA THR A 209 6.11 22.52 26.90
C THR A 209 5.23 22.58 28.14
N ARG A 210 4.34 21.62 28.35
CA ARG A 210 3.54 21.56 29.58
C ARG A 210 4.42 21.02 30.71
N GLU A 211 4.36 21.64 31.89
CA GLU A 211 4.90 21.06 33.14
C GLU A 211 4.16 19.80 33.56
#